data_AF-A0A399DZP1-F1
#
_entry.id   AF-A0A399DZP1-F1
#
_cell.length_a   1.000
_cell.length_b   1.000
_cell.length_c   1.000
_cell.angle_alpha   90.00
_cell.angle_beta   90.00
_cell.angle_gamma   90.00
#
_symmetry.space_group_name_H-M   'P 1'
#
loop_
_entity.id
_entity.type
_entity.pdbx_description
1 polymer ?
#
loop_
_entity_poly.entity_id
_entity_poly.type
_entity_poly.pdbx_seq_one_letter_code
_entity_poly.pdbx_strand_id
1 'polypeptide(L)'
;MQRAHFPRLRYLGSFRELYLLAEAGDELYVVDQHAAHERILYEELSRRYREEPPLELPHPELLSLSLGEEMNLAERLEALEQAGLQIEPFGPGKYRVRTIPAFLAGYPSLVGEVVKGSLGASSFAVAWRTVLARLACLPAIKAGHPLASASAQALLDALAGCELPWVCPHGRPTVLVLGEGELARRFGRRGVRAVVEPSPHRTE
;
A
#
# COMPACT_ATOMS: atom_id res chain seq x y z
N MET A 1 -12.42 9.58 -17.52
CA MET A 1 -11.08 10.21 -17.47
C MET A 1 -10.06 9.08 -17.53
N GLN A 2 -9.32 8.96 -18.64
CA GLN A 2 -8.20 8.03 -18.74
C GLN A 2 -7.21 8.40 -17.63
N ARG A 3 -6.93 7.47 -16.73
CA ARG A 3 -5.83 7.64 -15.77
C ARG A 3 -4.55 7.64 -16.59
N ALA A 4 -3.87 8.79 -16.63
CA ALA A 4 -2.50 8.84 -17.10
C ALA A 4 -1.71 7.78 -16.32
N HIS A 5 -1.01 6.91 -17.06
CA HIS A 5 -0.10 5.93 -16.49
C HIS A 5 0.91 6.67 -15.60
N PHE A 6 1.21 6.12 -14.41
CA PHE A 6 2.22 6.70 -13.54
C PHE A 6 3.58 6.64 -14.24
N PRO A 7 4.31 7.74 -14.37
CA PRO A 7 5.53 7.76 -15.17
C PRO A 7 6.65 7.00 -14.47
N ARG A 8 7.63 6.54 -15.25
CA ARG A 8 8.88 6.06 -14.70
C ARG A 8 9.67 7.24 -14.15
N LEU A 9 9.91 7.23 -12.84
CA LEU A 9 10.59 8.31 -12.13
C LEU A 9 12.09 8.07 -12.03
N ARG A 10 12.89 9.13 -12.16
CA ARG A 10 14.32 9.12 -11.86
C ARG A 10 14.58 9.75 -10.50
N TYR A 11 15.16 9.02 -9.57
CA TYR A 11 15.51 9.53 -8.25
C TYR A 11 16.56 10.64 -8.32
N LEU A 12 16.34 11.72 -7.57
CA LEU A 12 17.23 12.89 -7.48
C LEU A 12 17.85 13.05 -6.09
N GLY A 13 17.13 12.68 -5.04
CA GLY A 13 17.59 12.84 -3.66
C GLY A 13 16.45 12.74 -2.65
N SER A 14 16.76 12.91 -1.37
CA SER A 14 15.79 12.85 -0.28
C SER A 14 15.75 14.15 0.51
N PHE A 15 14.58 14.55 0.98
CA PHE A 15 14.41 15.65 1.92
C PHE A 15 13.96 15.12 3.29
N ARG A 16 14.77 15.41 4.33
CA ARG A 16 14.50 15.06 5.74
C ARG A 16 14.22 13.56 5.98
N GLU A 17 14.79 12.68 5.14
CA GLU A 17 14.53 11.24 5.19
C GLU A 17 13.03 10.86 5.12
N LEU A 18 12.18 11.77 4.64
CA LEU A 18 10.72 11.63 4.59
C LEU A 18 10.20 11.64 3.16
N TYR A 19 10.78 12.50 2.33
CA TYR A 19 10.32 12.71 0.96
C TYR A 19 11.41 12.33 -0.03
N LEU A 20 11.06 11.50 -1.01
CA LEU A 20 11.91 11.25 -2.16
C LEU A 20 11.60 12.31 -3.22
N LEU A 21 12.65 12.93 -3.74
CA LEU A 21 12.59 13.84 -4.86
C LEU A 21 12.96 13.04 -6.11
N ALA A 22 12.11 13.13 -7.12
CA ALA A 22 12.31 12.46 -8.39
C ALA A 22 11.83 13.33 -9.54
N GLU A 23 12.20 13.00 -10.77
CA GLU A 23 11.72 13.69 -11.97
C GLU A 23 11.18 12.72 -13.01
N ALA A 24 10.29 13.24 -13.86
CA ALA A 24 9.94 12.66 -15.14
C ALA A 24 9.60 13.79 -16.11
N GLY A 25 10.28 13.85 -17.26
CA GLY A 25 10.16 14.98 -18.19
C GLY A 25 10.51 16.29 -17.50
N ASP A 26 9.64 17.29 -17.65
CA ASP A 26 9.80 18.65 -17.09
C ASP A 26 9.09 18.82 -15.73
N GLU A 27 8.87 17.73 -15.00
CA GLU A 27 8.12 17.72 -13.74
C GLU A 27 8.96 17.17 -12.59
N LEU A 28 8.88 17.85 -11.44
CA LEU A 28 9.41 17.40 -10.16
C LEU A 28 8.31 16.65 -9.40
N TYR A 29 8.64 15.44 -8.95
CA TYR A 29 7.82 14.58 -8.13
C TYR A 29 8.35 14.58 -6.71
N VAL A 30 7.48 14.89 -5.74
CA VAL A 30 7.76 14.80 -4.30
C VAL A 30 6.93 13.65 -3.75
N VAL A 31 7.60 12.56 -3.38
CA VAL A 31 6.96 11.31 -2.96
C VAL A 31 7.13 11.15 -1.45
N ASP A 32 6.03 10.98 -0.73
CA ASP A 32 6.05 10.58 0.67
C ASP A 32 6.47 9.11 0.75
N GLN A 33 7.68 8.86 1.27
CA GLN A 33 8.30 7.53 1.31
C GLN A 33 7.45 6.52 2.08
N HIS A 34 6.85 6.95 3.20
CA HIS A 34 6.06 6.07 4.04
C HIS A 34 4.74 5.72 3.36
N ALA A 35 4.01 6.74 2.89
CA ALA A 35 2.73 6.55 2.21
C ALA A 35 2.86 5.71 0.92
N ALA A 36 3.94 5.93 0.16
CA ALA A 36 4.26 5.13 -1.03
C ALA A 36 4.51 3.66 -0.67
N HIS A 37 5.28 3.39 0.38
CA HIS A 37 5.55 2.02 0.79
C HIS A 37 4.30 1.32 1.33
N GLU A 38 3.44 2.01 2.09
CA GLU A 38 2.14 1.45 2.50
C GLU A 38 1.27 1.05 1.29
N ARG A 39 1.24 1.88 0.25
CA ARG A 39 0.51 1.58 -1.00
C ARG A 39 1.04 0.30 -1.67
N ILE A 40 2.36 0.20 -1.83
CA ILE A 40 3.02 -0.97 -2.44
C ILE A 40 2.66 -2.24 -1.67
N LEU A 41 2.84 -2.23 -0.34
CA LEU A 41 2.57 -3.38 0.52
C LEU A 41 1.09 -3.76 0.54
N TYR A 42 0.19 -2.78 0.54
CA TYR A 42 -1.24 -3.05 0.52
C TYR A 42 -1.68 -3.73 -0.78
N GLU A 43 -1.17 -3.29 -1.93
CA GLU A 43 -1.51 -3.92 -3.21
C GLU A 43 -0.86 -5.29 -3.36
N GLU A 44 0.35 -5.47 -2.83
CA GLU A 44 0.97 -6.79 -2.73
C GLU A 44 0.11 -7.74 -1.89
N LEU A 45 -0.31 -7.34 -0.68
CA LEU A 45 -1.20 -8.14 0.16
C LEU A 45 -2.54 -8.43 -0.53
N SER A 46 -3.11 -7.43 -1.22
CA SER A 46 -4.35 -7.59 -1.98
C SER A 46 -4.22 -8.57 -3.14
N ARG A 47 -3.05 -8.60 -3.79
CA ARG A 47 -2.73 -9.58 -4.84
C ARG A 47 -2.56 -10.97 -4.24
N ARG A 48 -1.75 -11.11 -3.20
CA ARG A 48 -1.52 -12.38 -2.50
C ARG A 48 -2.83 -12.98 -1.98
N TYR A 49 -3.70 -12.14 -1.42
CA TYR A 49 -5.06 -12.51 -1.04
C TYR A 49 -5.87 -13.16 -2.18
N ARG A 50 -5.72 -12.68 -3.41
CA ARG A 50 -6.46 -13.16 -4.58
C ARG A 50 -5.85 -14.41 -5.22
N GLU A 51 -4.52 -14.52 -5.14
CA GLU A 51 -3.74 -15.51 -5.91
C GLU A 51 -3.25 -16.68 -5.06
N GLU A 52 -3.01 -16.49 -3.77
CA GLU A 52 -2.49 -17.53 -2.88
C GLU A 52 -3.64 -18.34 -2.27
N PRO A 53 -3.57 -19.68 -2.31
CA PRO A 53 -4.54 -20.50 -1.60
C PRO A 53 -4.42 -20.29 -0.07
N PRO A 54 -5.51 -20.46 0.69
CA PRO A 54 -5.46 -20.43 2.14
C PRO A 54 -4.50 -21.48 2.71
N LEU A 55 -3.89 -21.17 3.84
CA LEU A 55 -3.01 -22.07 4.58
C LEU A 55 -3.77 -22.66 5.77
N GLU A 56 -3.71 -23.99 5.93
CA GLU A 56 -4.20 -24.66 7.14
C GLU A 56 -3.18 -24.53 8.28
N LEU A 57 -3.66 -24.16 9.47
CA LEU A 57 -2.84 -24.03 10.66
C LEU A 57 -2.54 -25.41 11.27
N PRO A 58 -1.26 -25.76 11.51
CA PRO A 58 -0.91 -27.01 12.19
C PRO A 58 -1.54 -27.13 13.58
N HIS A 59 -1.72 -25.99 14.25
CA HIS A 59 -2.44 -25.86 15.51
C HIS A 59 -3.49 -24.77 15.34
N PRO A 60 -4.80 -25.11 15.38
CA PRO A 60 -5.86 -24.13 15.24
C PRO A 60 -5.75 -23.02 16.30
N GLU A 61 -5.95 -21.77 15.89
CA GLU A 61 -5.92 -20.64 16.80
C GLU A 61 -7.25 -20.49 17.52
N LEU A 62 -7.22 -20.44 18.85
CA LEU A 62 -8.43 -20.27 19.67
C LEU A 62 -8.73 -18.78 19.86
N LEU A 63 -9.99 -18.41 19.68
CA LEU A 63 -10.50 -17.07 19.91
C LEU A 63 -11.76 -17.09 20.76
N SER A 64 -11.93 -16.02 21.55
CA SER A 64 -13.18 -15.73 22.24
C SER A 64 -13.85 -14.54 21.57
N LEU A 65 -15.13 -14.70 21.25
CA LEU A 65 -15.97 -13.67 20.65
C LEU A 65 -16.99 -13.16 21.66
N SER A 66 -17.28 -11.87 21.60
CA SER A 66 -18.44 -11.26 22.23
C SER A 66 -19.71 -11.58 21.44
N LEU A 67 -20.89 -11.45 22.06
CA LEU A 67 -22.17 -11.72 21.39
C LEU A 67 -22.34 -10.94 20.08
N GLY A 68 -21.90 -9.67 20.04
CA GLY A 68 -21.97 -8.86 18.82
C GLY A 68 -21.04 -9.36 17.71
N GLU A 69 -19.83 -9.82 18.07
CA GLU A 69 -18.90 -10.44 17.11
C GLU A 69 -19.44 -11.78 16.60
N GLU A 70 -20.09 -12.58 17.45
CA GLU A 70 -20.74 -13.84 17.04
C GLU A 70 -21.87 -13.61 16.03
N MET A 71 -22.69 -12.58 16.24
CA MET A 71 -23.73 -12.19 15.27
C MET A 71 -23.12 -11.79 13.93
N ASN A 72 -22.08 -10.95 13.95
CA ASN A 72 -21.39 -10.53 12.72
C ASN A 72 -20.67 -11.71 12.03
N LEU A 73 -20.16 -12.68 12.79
CA LEU A 73 -19.54 -13.88 12.24
C LEU A 73 -20.56 -14.71 11.46
N ALA A 74 -21.75 -14.94 12.04
CA ALA A 74 -22.81 -15.68 11.39
C ALA A 74 -23.26 -15.03 10.07
N GLU A 75 -23.35 -13.69 10.03
CA GLU A 75 -23.72 -12.94 8.83
C GLU A 75 -22.63 -12.94 7.73
N ARG A 76 -21.37 -13.23 8.09
CA ARG A 76 -20.20 -13.04 7.21
C ARG A 76 -19.42 -14.31 6.93
N LEU A 77 -19.93 -15.46 7.36
CA LEU A 77 -19.22 -16.73 7.29
C LEU A 77 -18.71 -17.03 5.88
N GLU A 78 -19.58 -16.89 4.88
CA GLU A 78 -19.21 -17.12 3.47
C GLU A 78 -18.08 -16.19 3.00
N ALA A 79 -18.14 -14.90 3.36
CA ALA A 79 -17.13 -13.93 2.96
C ALA A 79 -15.78 -14.18 3.67
N LEU A 80 -15.82 -14.62 4.93
CA LEU A 80 -14.64 -15.03 5.70
C LEU A 80 -14.01 -16.28 5.09
N GLU A 81 -14.82 -17.28 4.74
CA GLU A 81 -14.34 -18.51 4.07
C GLU A 81 -13.72 -18.21 2.70
N GLN A 82 -14.36 -17.36 1.89
CA GLN A 82 -13.79 -16.88 0.63
C GLN A 82 -12.48 -16.11 0.84
N ALA A 83 -12.33 -15.46 2.00
CA ALA A 83 -11.08 -14.81 2.38
C ALA A 83 -10.04 -15.77 2.97
N GLY A 84 -10.31 -17.07 3.02
CA GLY A 84 -9.42 -18.08 3.55
C GLY A 84 -9.45 -18.23 5.06
N LEU A 85 -10.42 -17.62 5.74
CA LEU A 85 -10.62 -17.71 7.19
C LEU A 85 -11.73 -18.71 7.52
N GLN A 86 -11.37 -19.98 7.73
CA GLN A 86 -12.30 -20.98 8.25
C GLN A 86 -12.34 -20.91 9.77
N ILE A 87 -13.51 -20.53 10.29
CA ILE A 87 -13.74 -20.32 11.72
C ILE A 87 -14.90 -21.21 12.15
N GLU A 88 -14.67 -22.06 13.14
CA GLU A 88 -15.70 -23.01 13.61
C GLU A 88 -15.88 -22.93 15.14
N PRO A 89 -17.10 -23.21 15.65
CA PRO A 89 -17.36 -23.21 17.08
C PRO A 89 -16.50 -24.23 17.84
N PHE A 90 -16.03 -23.84 19.02
CA PHE A 90 -15.22 -24.66 19.92
C PHE A 90 -15.65 -24.47 21.39
N GLY A 91 -16.95 -24.56 21.62
CA GLY A 91 -17.59 -24.35 22.91
C GLY A 91 -18.27 -22.98 23.04
N PRO A 92 -18.94 -22.71 24.17
CA PRO A 92 -19.70 -21.47 24.35
C PRO A 92 -18.82 -20.22 24.23
N GLY A 93 -19.14 -19.32 23.28
CA GLY A 93 -18.42 -18.07 23.02
C GLY A 93 -16.98 -18.25 22.52
N LYS A 94 -16.59 -19.48 22.15
CA LYS A 94 -15.23 -19.83 21.73
C LYS A 94 -15.26 -20.41 20.33
N TYR A 95 -14.29 -20.03 19.54
CA TYR A 95 -14.13 -20.48 18.16
C TYR A 95 -12.68 -20.86 17.92
N ARG A 96 -12.44 -21.67 16.90
CA ARG A 96 -11.11 -21.99 16.42
C ARG A 96 -10.97 -21.61 14.95
N VAL A 97 -9.84 -20.99 14.60
CA VAL A 97 -9.46 -20.71 13.22
C VAL A 97 -8.66 -21.90 12.69
N ARG A 98 -9.14 -22.51 11.60
CA ARG A 98 -8.49 -23.63 10.93
C ARG A 98 -7.58 -23.19 9.80
N THR A 99 -8.04 -22.23 9.01
CA THR A 99 -7.30 -21.72 7.86
C THR A 99 -7.15 -20.22 7.95
N ILE A 100 -6.08 -19.71 7.35
CA ILE A 100 -5.80 -18.28 7.22
C ILE A 100 -5.34 -17.95 5.80
N PRO A 101 -5.48 -16.70 5.33
CA PRO A 101 -4.73 -16.22 4.18
C PRO A 101 -3.22 -16.51 4.35
N ALA A 102 -2.57 -17.05 3.31
CA ALA A 102 -1.17 -17.49 3.39
C ALA A 102 -0.19 -16.38 3.80
N PHE A 103 -0.48 -15.11 3.48
CA PHE A 103 0.34 -13.98 3.92
C PHE A 103 0.37 -13.76 5.44
N LEU A 104 -0.56 -14.35 6.20
CA LEU A 104 -0.58 -14.29 7.66
C LEU A 104 0.27 -15.39 8.33
N ALA A 105 0.79 -16.37 7.58
CA ALA A 105 1.53 -17.49 8.13
C ALA A 105 2.75 -17.07 9.00
N GLY A 106 3.39 -15.95 8.65
CA GLY A 106 4.51 -15.38 9.41
C GLY A 106 4.10 -14.52 10.62
N TYR A 107 2.79 -14.34 10.84
CA TYR A 107 2.24 -13.41 11.83
C TYR A 107 1.10 -14.05 12.65
N PRO A 108 1.34 -15.19 13.32
CA PRO A 108 0.30 -15.91 14.07
C PRO A 108 -0.37 -15.02 15.14
N SER A 109 0.39 -14.13 15.79
CA SER A 109 -0.16 -13.21 16.80
C SER A 109 -1.18 -12.21 16.25
N LEU A 110 -1.29 -12.04 14.93
CA LEU A 110 -2.23 -11.11 14.30
C LEU A 110 -3.53 -11.78 13.86
N VAL A 111 -3.62 -13.11 13.85
CA VAL A 111 -4.78 -13.83 13.30
C VAL A 111 -6.05 -13.47 14.08
N GLY A 112 -6.04 -13.53 15.41
CA GLY A 112 -7.19 -13.10 16.23
C GLY A 112 -7.60 -11.64 15.98
N GLU A 113 -6.64 -10.74 15.77
CA GLU A 113 -6.92 -9.34 15.43
C GLU A 113 -7.55 -9.20 14.04
N VAL A 114 -7.03 -9.94 13.05
CA VAL A 114 -7.56 -9.97 11.69
C VAL A 114 -8.99 -10.49 11.69
N VAL A 115 -9.27 -11.58 12.40
CA VAL A 115 -10.63 -12.12 12.50
C VAL A 115 -11.56 -11.07 13.08
N LYS A 116 -11.24 -10.52 14.26
CA LYS A 116 -12.09 -9.51 14.92
C LYS A 116 -12.25 -8.24 14.08
N GLY A 117 -11.18 -7.79 13.45
CA GLY A 117 -11.21 -6.63 12.54
C GLY A 117 -12.13 -6.85 11.35
N SER A 118 -12.21 -8.08 10.82
CA SER A 118 -13.07 -8.46 9.69
C SER A 118 -14.56 -8.56 10.07
N LEU A 119 -14.83 -8.75 11.35
CA LEU A 119 -16.18 -8.70 11.92
C LEU A 119 -16.62 -7.26 12.23
N GLY A 120 -15.72 -6.29 12.15
CA GLY A 120 -16.02 -4.87 12.31
C GLY A 120 -16.73 -4.24 11.11
N ALA A 121 -17.11 -2.98 11.26
CA ALA A 121 -17.72 -2.13 10.22
C ALA A 121 -19.05 -2.64 9.62
N SER A 122 -19.64 -1.85 8.72
CA SER A 122 -20.95 -2.13 8.12
C SER A 122 -20.96 -3.27 7.10
N SER A 123 -19.81 -3.64 6.53
CA SER A 123 -19.69 -4.75 5.59
C SER A 123 -18.31 -5.41 5.63
N PHE A 124 -18.24 -6.68 5.21
CA PHE A 124 -16.98 -7.42 5.18
C PHE A 124 -15.93 -6.73 4.29
N ALA A 125 -16.32 -6.24 3.11
CA ALA A 125 -15.39 -5.57 2.20
C ALA A 125 -14.72 -4.32 2.83
N VAL A 126 -15.49 -3.53 3.59
CA VAL A 126 -14.94 -2.35 4.30
C VAL A 126 -14.02 -2.78 5.44
N ALA A 127 -14.43 -3.78 6.20
CA ALA A 127 -13.66 -4.36 7.30
C ALA A 127 -12.32 -4.90 6.79
N TRP A 128 -12.36 -5.74 5.75
CA TRP A 128 -11.21 -6.39 5.15
C TRP A 128 -10.21 -5.39 4.57
N ARG A 129 -10.68 -4.37 3.85
CA ARG A 129 -9.82 -3.27 3.39
C ARG A 129 -9.09 -2.60 4.55
N THR A 130 -9.78 -2.38 5.67
CA THR A 130 -9.19 -1.76 6.86
C THR A 130 -8.13 -2.67 7.50
N VAL A 131 -8.39 -3.98 7.55
CA VAL A 131 -7.41 -4.97 8.00
C VAL A 131 -6.17 -4.96 7.12
N LEU A 132 -6.32 -5.06 5.79
CA LEU A 132 -5.20 -5.07 4.86
C LEU A 132 -4.38 -3.77 4.93
N ALA A 133 -5.03 -2.61 5.06
CA ALA A 133 -4.36 -1.33 5.26
C ALA A 133 -3.51 -1.31 6.54
N ARG A 134 -4.04 -1.83 7.64
CA ARG A 134 -3.31 -1.93 8.91
C ARG A 134 -2.14 -2.90 8.82
N LEU A 135 -2.31 -4.05 8.17
CA LEU A 135 -1.24 -5.02 7.97
C LEU A 135 -0.10 -4.43 7.12
N ALA A 136 -0.42 -3.64 6.09
CA ALA A 136 0.57 -2.94 5.27
C ALA A 136 1.40 -1.92 6.07
N CYS A 137 0.84 -1.28 7.10
CA CYS A 137 1.59 -0.34 7.97
C CYS A 137 2.69 -1.01 8.82
N LEU A 138 2.53 -2.30 9.15
CA LEU A 138 3.40 -2.97 10.11
C LEU A 138 4.85 -3.04 9.60
N PRO A 139 5.14 -3.62 8.41
CA PRO A 139 6.48 -3.63 7.84
C PRO A 139 6.83 -2.36 7.07
N ALA A 140 5.86 -1.46 6.81
CA ALA A 140 6.14 -0.22 6.09
C ALA A 140 7.29 0.55 6.74
N ILE A 141 8.15 1.09 5.88
CA ILE A 141 9.30 1.89 6.26
C ILE A 141 8.78 3.02 7.15
N LYS A 142 9.36 3.13 8.35
CA LYS A 142 8.97 4.18 9.28
C LYS A 142 9.40 5.53 8.74
N ALA A 143 8.56 6.53 8.96
CA ALA A 143 8.85 7.91 8.60
C ALA A 143 10.23 8.32 9.14
N GLY A 144 11.09 8.86 8.29
CA GLY A 144 12.44 9.30 8.66
C GLY A 144 13.52 8.21 8.57
N HIS A 145 13.19 7.00 8.10
CA HIS A 145 14.20 5.98 7.87
C HIS A 145 15.04 6.31 6.62
N PRO A 146 16.38 6.42 6.74
CA PRO A 146 17.21 6.75 5.60
C PRO A 146 17.22 5.63 4.56
N LEU A 147 17.15 6.00 3.27
CA LEU A 147 17.28 5.06 2.16
C LEU A 147 18.52 5.38 1.34
N ALA A 148 19.26 4.34 0.98
CA ALA A 148 20.28 4.44 -0.07
C ALA A 148 19.60 4.72 -1.41
N SER A 149 20.30 5.38 -2.34
CA SER A 149 19.75 5.79 -3.64
C SER A 149 19.16 4.62 -4.45
N ALA A 150 19.79 3.44 -4.39
CA ALA A 150 19.27 2.24 -5.05
C ALA A 150 17.92 1.79 -4.47
N SER A 151 17.78 1.79 -3.15
CA SER A 151 16.53 1.45 -2.46
C SER A 151 15.43 2.48 -2.70
N ALA A 152 15.80 3.77 -2.73
CA ALA A 152 14.87 4.84 -3.08
C ALA A 152 14.35 4.69 -4.52
N GLN A 153 15.23 4.41 -5.49
CA GLN A 153 14.83 4.14 -6.87
C GLN A 153 13.94 2.90 -6.97
N ALA A 154 14.28 1.81 -6.28
CA ALA A 154 13.46 0.60 -6.26
C ALA A 154 12.05 0.84 -5.69
N LEU A 155 11.93 1.69 -4.66
CA LEU A 155 10.64 2.09 -4.11
C LEU A 155 9.80 2.88 -5.14
N LEU A 156 10.43 3.81 -5.88
CA LEU A 156 9.74 4.57 -6.94
C LEU A 156 9.27 3.64 -8.08
N ASP A 157 10.12 2.68 -8.49
CA ASP A 157 9.79 1.70 -9.52
C ASP A 157 8.64 0.77 -9.06
N ALA A 158 8.67 0.33 -7.80
CA ALA A 158 7.60 -0.46 -7.20
C ALA A 158 6.29 0.35 -7.10
N LEU A 159 6.35 1.62 -6.73
CA LEU A 159 5.19 2.50 -6.69
C LEU A 159 4.57 2.65 -8.08
N ALA A 160 5.38 2.81 -9.13
CA ALA A 160 4.90 2.90 -10.51
C ALA A 160 4.16 1.64 -10.98
N GLY A 161 4.45 0.48 -10.38
CA GLY A 161 3.76 -0.78 -10.64
C GLY A 161 2.39 -0.92 -9.97
N CYS A 162 2.03 -0.02 -9.05
CA CYS A 162 0.73 -0.06 -8.36
C CYS A 162 -0.43 0.39 -9.27
N GLU A 163 -1.62 -0.17 -9.05
CA GLU A 163 -2.87 0.25 -9.67
C GLU A 163 -3.31 1.65 -9.20
N LEU A 164 -3.04 1.99 -7.93
CA LEU A 164 -3.40 3.27 -7.30
C LEU A 164 -2.20 4.00 -6.69
N PRO A 165 -1.21 4.38 -7.51
CA PRO A 165 0.07 4.88 -7.01
C PRO A 165 0.00 6.28 -6.37
N TRP A 166 -1.13 6.98 -6.50
CA TRP A 166 -1.33 8.38 -6.09
C TRP A 166 -1.91 8.56 -4.68
N VAL A 167 -2.39 7.48 -4.05
CA VAL A 167 -3.09 7.55 -2.77
C VAL A 167 -2.73 6.36 -1.91
N CYS A 168 -2.37 6.55 -0.65
CA CYS A 168 -2.11 5.42 0.25
C CYS A 168 -3.42 4.72 0.65
N PRO A 169 -3.36 3.54 1.27
CA PRO A 169 -4.56 2.81 1.72
C PRO A 169 -5.45 3.61 2.69
N HIS A 170 -4.87 4.58 3.40
CA HIS A 170 -5.55 5.48 4.35
C HIS A 170 -6.10 6.76 3.71
N GLY A 171 -5.95 6.94 2.39
CA GLY A 171 -6.49 8.08 1.66
C GLY A 171 -5.58 9.31 1.56
N ARG A 172 -4.34 9.26 2.08
CA ARG A 172 -3.38 10.36 1.93
C ARG A 172 -2.74 10.34 0.55
N PRO A 173 -2.44 11.49 -0.07
CA PRO A 173 -1.63 11.53 -1.29
C PRO A 173 -0.25 10.91 -1.04
N THR A 174 0.20 10.07 -1.95
CA THR A 174 1.57 9.52 -1.96
C THR A 174 2.55 10.44 -2.69
N VAL A 175 2.06 11.22 -3.65
CA VAL A 175 2.87 12.00 -4.58
C VAL A 175 2.27 13.39 -4.77
N LEU A 176 3.14 14.40 -4.76
CA LEU A 176 2.86 15.75 -5.25
C LEU A 176 3.69 16.00 -6.51
N VAL A 177 3.10 16.66 -7.51
CA VAL A 177 3.75 16.97 -8.78
C VAL A 177 3.86 18.48 -8.94
N LEU A 178 5.05 18.95 -9.33
CA LEU A 178 5.37 20.35 -9.56
C LEU A 178 6.00 20.48 -10.95
N GLY A 179 5.25 21.02 -11.91
CA GLY A 179 5.78 21.26 -13.26
C GLY A 179 6.78 22.42 -13.30
N GLU A 180 7.74 22.36 -14.23
CA GLU A 180 8.76 23.41 -14.38
C GLU A 180 8.15 24.80 -14.58
N GLY A 181 7.05 24.90 -15.35
CA GLY A 181 6.34 26.17 -15.54
C GLY A 181 5.74 26.73 -14.25
N GLU A 182 5.25 25.88 -13.36
CA GLU A 182 4.76 26.29 -12.04
C GLU A 182 5.91 26.77 -11.16
N LEU A 183 7.03 26.04 -11.14
CA LEU A 183 8.24 26.44 -10.43
C LEU A 183 8.75 27.79 -10.94
N ALA A 184 8.87 27.95 -12.26
CA ALA A 184 9.28 29.20 -12.91
C ALA A 184 8.40 30.37 -12.49
N ARG A 185 7.06 30.20 -12.52
CA ARG A 185 6.11 31.21 -12.06
C ARG A 185 6.29 31.56 -10.58
N ARG A 186 6.44 30.55 -9.70
CA ARG A 186 6.63 30.75 -8.25
C ARG A 186 7.94 31.47 -7.92
N PHE A 187 8.96 31.36 -8.78
CA PHE A 187 10.21 32.12 -8.69
C PHE A 187 10.22 33.42 -9.52
N GLY A 188 9.10 33.83 -10.13
CA GLY A 188 9.01 35.06 -10.91
C GLY A 188 9.76 35.05 -12.25
N ARG A 189 10.06 33.87 -12.81
CA ARG A 189 10.72 33.71 -14.11
C ARG A 189 9.70 33.86 -15.25
N ARG A 190 10.13 34.47 -16.36
CA ARG A 190 9.29 34.73 -17.56
C ARG A 190 9.12 33.54 -18.51
N GLY A 191 9.74 32.40 -18.20
CA GLY A 191 9.68 31.17 -19.00
C GLY A 191 10.43 30.01 -18.35
N VAL A 192 10.20 28.80 -18.88
CA VAL A 192 11.00 27.59 -18.59
C VAL A 192 12.34 27.64 -19.33
N ARG A 193 13.31 26.82 -18.94
CA ARG A 193 14.61 26.76 -19.63
C ARG A 193 14.38 26.53 -21.12
N ALA A 194 15.01 27.33 -21.98
CA ALA A 194 15.06 26.99 -23.40
C ALA A 194 15.87 25.68 -23.54
N VAL A 195 15.24 24.62 -24.02
CA VAL A 195 15.96 23.39 -24.37
C VAL A 195 16.97 23.77 -25.45
N VAL A 196 18.25 23.69 -25.13
CA VAL A 196 19.31 23.87 -26.13
C VAL A 196 19.33 22.58 -26.95
N GLU A 197 18.67 22.57 -28.10
CA GLU A 197 18.87 21.51 -29.09
C GLU A 197 20.37 21.46 -29.44
N PRO A 198 21.00 20.27 -29.45
CA PRO A 198 22.37 20.15 -29.92
C PRO A 198 22.41 20.57 -31.39
N SER A 199 23.13 21.66 -31.66
CA SER A 199 23.31 22.18 -33.02
C SER A 199 23.87 21.07 -33.90
N PRO A 200 23.19 20.69 -35.00
CA PRO A 200 23.75 19.76 -35.95
C PRO A 200 24.88 20.50 -36.66
N HIS A 201 26.12 20.15 -36.28
CA HIS A 201 27.36 20.36 -37.01
C HIS A 201 27.37 21.49 -38.06
N ARG A 202 27.94 22.63 -37.68
CA ARG A 202 28.76 23.40 -38.62
C ARG A 202 30.04 22.58 -38.85
N THR A 203 30.07 21.83 -39.93
CA THR A 203 31.32 21.50 -40.60
C THR A 203 31.61 22.63 -41.58
N GLU A 204 32.81 23.19 -41.43
CA GLU A 204 33.45 24.19 -42.29
C GLU A 204 33.51 23.76 -43.77
#